data_AF-A0A1J0VCQ8-F1
#
_entry.id   AF-A0A1J0VCQ8-F1
#
_cell.length_a   1.000
_cell.length_b   1.000
_cell.length_c   1.000
_cell.angle_alpha   90.00
_cell.angle_beta   90.00
_cell.angle_gamma   90.00
#
_symmetry.space_group_name_H-M   'P 1'
#
loop_
_entity.id
_entity.type
_entity.pdbx_description
1 polymer ?
#
loop_
_entity_poly.entity_id
_entity_poly.type
_entity_poly.pdbx_seq_one_letter_code
_entity_poly.pdbx_strand_id
1 'polypeptide(L)'
;MDETNINWVLAVACLLAGIGIGALGYHLLNATADNAQRLRQRLAERERALAELKDGMGDSLERIARLAESLQRESRSLEQEAEAASSTLGAPSLRRQAMDDAAPKPETGDAEPAVPRDYADGNRGTLSEEFGLKQGEDGAVPQPPRY
;
A
#
# COMPACT_ATOMS: atom_id res chain seq x y z
N MET A 1 83.79 34.39 -13.07
CA MET A 1 82.92 35.20 -12.18
C MET A 1 81.48 34.67 -12.27
N ASP A 2 81.32 33.35 -12.41
CA ASP A 2 80.11 32.75 -13.01
C ASP A 2 79.38 31.81 -12.04
N GLU A 3 80.10 31.22 -11.08
CA GLU A 3 79.54 30.31 -10.08
C GLU A 3 78.54 31.00 -9.13
N THR A 4 78.82 32.23 -8.71
CA THR A 4 77.92 33.01 -7.84
C THR A 4 76.60 33.35 -8.54
N ASN A 5 76.66 33.66 -9.84
CA ASN A 5 75.46 33.95 -10.64
C ASN A 5 74.63 32.68 -10.85
N ILE A 6 75.27 31.55 -11.13
CA ILE A 6 74.58 30.25 -11.26
C ILE A 6 73.88 29.85 -9.96
N ASN A 7 74.55 30.02 -8.81
CA ASN A 7 73.99 29.60 -7.53
C ASN A 7 72.79 30.46 -7.10
N TRP A 8 72.86 31.77 -7.35
CA TRP A 8 71.74 32.68 -7.06
C TRP A 8 70.54 32.42 -7.97
N VAL A 9 70.77 32.15 -9.27
CA VAL A 9 69.69 31.77 -10.20
C VAL A 9 69.04 30.45 -9.81
N LEU A 10 69.84 29.44 -9.40
CA LEU A 10 69.31 28.18 -8.87
C LEU A 10 68.48 28.37 -7.60
N ALA A 11 68.93 29.23 -6.69
CA ALA A 11 68.19 29.55 -5.47
C ALA A 11 66.82 30.19 -5.78
N VAL A 12 66.78 31.15 -6.71
CA VAL A 12 65.53 31.79 -7.15
C VAL A 12 64.62 30.79 -7.87
N ALA A 13 65.17 29.95 -8.74
CA ALA A 13 64.40 28.93 -9.45
C ALA A 13 63.78 27.89 -8.49
N CYS A 14 64.54 27.44 -7.50
CA CYS A 14 64.05 26.49 -6.50
C CYS A 14 62.98 27.12 -5.59
N LEU A 15 63.13 28.39 -5.22
CA LEU A 15 62.13 29.12 -4.45
C LEU A 15 60.82 29.29 -5.23
N LEU A 16 60.90 29.65 -6.52
CA LEU A 16 59.71 29.75 -7.38
C LEU A 16 59.05 28.39 -7.61
N ALA A 17 59.84 27.34 -7.84
CA ALA A 17 59.33 25.98 -7.98
C ALA A 17 58.64 25.50 -6.69
N GLY A 18 59.23 25.77 -5.53
CA GLY A 18 58.65 25.45 -4.23
C GLY A 18 57.33 26.17 -3.96
N ILE A 19 57.23 27.46 -4.30
CA ILE A 19 55.98 28.23 -4.19
C ILE A 19 54.90 27.65 -5.12
N GLY A 20 55.26 27.34 -6.37
CA GLY A 20 54.33 26.75 -7.33
C GLY A 20 53.77 25.40 -6.86
N ILE A 21 54.66 24.51 -6.41
CA ILE A 21 54.28 23.18 -5.89
C ILE A 21 53.46 23.31 -4.61
N GLY A 22 53.86 24.22 -3.70
CA GLY A 22 53.14 24.48 -2.45
C GLY A 22 51.72 25.00 -2.67
N ALA A 23 51.56 25.96 -3.60
CA ALA A 23 50.25 26.52 -3.94
C ALA A 23 49.33 25.47 -4.59
N LEU A 24 49.87 24.66 -5.51
CA LEU A 24 49.11 23.54 -6.09
C LEU A 24 48.68 22.54 -5.01
N GLY A 25 49.61 22.14 -4.14
CA GLY A 25 49.33 21.22 -3.04
C GLY A 25 48.23 21.73 -2.11
N TYR A 26 48.29 23.01 -1.73
CA TYR A 26 47.26 23.64 -0.91
C TYR A 26 45.90 23.67 -1.61
N HIS A 27 45.85 24.00 -2.91
CA HIS A 27 44.61 24.05 -3.67
C HIS A 27 43.95 22.66 -3.80
N LEU A 28 44.74 21.60 -4.02
CA LEU A 28 44.27 20.21 -4.09
C LEU A 28 43.73 19.73 -2.74
N LEU A 29 44.46 19.99 -1.66
CA LEU A 29 44.06 19.63 -0.30
C LEU A 29 42.79 20.37 0.13
N ASN A 30 42.69 21.66 -0.17
CA ASN A 30 41.52 22.48 0.12
C ASN A 30 40.28 22.01 -0.67
N ALA A 31 40.46 21.67 -1.96
CA ALA A 31 39.39 21.08 -2.76
C ALA A 31 38.96 19.69 -2.24
N THR A 32 39.91 18.90 -1.72
CA THR A 32 39.62 17.59 -1.14
C THR A 32 38.86 17.71 0.18
N ALA A 33 39.19 18.71 1.01
CA ALA A 33 38.50 18.96 2.27
C ALA A 33 37.01 19.31 2.06
N ASP A 34 36.70 20.18 1.09
CA ASP A 34 35.32 20.52 0.72
C ASP A 34 34.56 19.29 0.20
N ASN A 35 35.19 18.48 -0.67
CA ASN A 35 34.59 17.23 -1.16
C ASN A 35 34.33 16.22 -0.03
N ALA A 36 35.22 16.11 0.95
CA ALA A 36 35.03 15.23 2.11
C ALA A 36 33.87 15.69 3.00
N GLN A 37 33.68 17.00 3.18
CA GLN A 37 32.53 17.54 3.89
C GLN A 37 31.21 17.25 3.16
N ARG A 38 31.18 17.45 1.84
CA ARG A 38 30.02 17.10 1.00
C ARG A 38 29.70 15.60 1.03
N LEU A 39 30.71 14.74 1.07
CA LEU A 39 30.50 13.29 1.19
C LEU A 39 29.88 12.91 2.54
N ARG A 40 30.33 13.53 3.64
CA ARG A 40 29.73 13.34 4.97
C ARG A 40 28.28 13.82 5.02
N GLN A 41 27.97 14.96 4.40
CA GLN A 41 26.59 15.46 4.30
C GLN A 41 25.71 14.46 3.55
N ARG A 42 26.17 13.95 2.40
CA ARG A 42 25.44 12.92 1.64
C ARG A 42 25.25 11.63 2.43
N LEU A 43 26.24 11.21 3.22
CA LEU A 43 26.09 10.04 4.10
C LEU A 43 25.02 10.28 5.17
N ALA A 44 25.03 11.44 5.83
CA ALA A 44 24.01 11.78 6.82
C ALA A 44 22.60 11.84 6.20
N GLU A 45 22.45 12.39 5.00
CA GLU A 45 21.18 12.40 4.25
C GLU A 45 20.72 10.98 3.91
N ARG A 46 21.64 10.11 3.48
CA ARG A 46 21.33 8.71 3.14
C ARG A 46 20.97 7.88 4.36
N GLU A 47 21.67 8.07 5.47
CA GLU A 47 21.34 7.44 6.76
C GLU A 47 19.95 7.85 7.23
N ARG A 48 19.60 9.14 7.08
CA ARG A 48 18.26 9.64 7.41
C ARG A 48 17.18 9.01 6.52
N ALA A 49 17.44 8.91 5.21
CA ALA A 49 16.51 8.25 4.28
C ALA A 49 16.34 6.75 4.59
N LEU A 50 17.42 6.05 4.98
CA LEU A 50 17.34 4.65 5.42
C LEU A 50 16.55 4.49 6.72
N ALA A 51 16.71 5.42 7.66
CA ALA A 51 15.96 5.41 8.91
C ALA A 51 14.46 5.59 8.65
N GLU A 52 14.09 6.54 7.78
CA GLU A 52 12.70 6.79 7.40
C GLU A 52 12.07 5.59 6.67
N LEU A 53 12.79 4.97 5.73
CA LEU A 53 12.32 3.75 5.07
C LEU A 53 12.13 2.60 6.05
N LYS A 54 13.06 2.42 6.99
CA LYS A 54 12.97 1.40 8.04
C LYS A 54 11.77 1.64 8.95
N ASP A 55 11.49 2.88 9.30
CA ASP A 55 10.35 3.24 10.14
C ASP A 55 9.03 2.93 9.43
N GLY A 56 8.89 3.36 8.17
CA GLY A 56 7.71 3.04 7.35
C GLY A 56 7.51 1.54 7.11
N MET A 57 8.60 0.76 7.01
CA MET A 57 8.51 -0.70 6.99
C MET A 57 7.99 -1.27 8.31
N GLY A 58 8.42 -0.73 9.45
CA GLY A 58 7.90 -1.09 10.78
C GLY A 58 6.38 -0.91 10.87
N ASP A 59 5.88 0.25 10.47
CA ASP A 59 4.44 0.55 10.44
C ASP A 59 3.68 -0.41 9.51
N SER A 60 4.23 -0.71 8.33
CA SER A 60 3.60 -1.64 7.40
C SER A 60 3.53 -3.07 7.95
N LEU A 61 4.58 -3.52 8.64
CA LEU A 61 4.63 -4.83 9.28
C LEU A 61 3.65 -4.91 10.45
N GLU A 62 3.53 -3.85 11.24
CA GLU A 62 2.54 -3.78 12.31
C GLU A 62 1.11 -3.83 11.75
N ARG A 63 0.85 -3.09 10.66
CA ARG A 63 -0.45 -3.12 9.98
C ARG A 63 -0.76 -4.52 9.43
N ILE A 64 0.21 -5.18 8.81
CA ILE A 64 0.07 -6.56 8.32
C ILE A 64 -0.19 -7.53 9.49
N ALA A 65 0.52 -7.38 10.61
CA ALA A 65 0.30 -8.22 11.78
C ALA A 65 -1.13 -8.06 12.35
N ARG A 66 -1.64 -6.82 12.44
CA ARG A 66 -3.03 -6.56 12.87
C ARG A 66 -4.06 -7.16 11.92
N LEU A 67 -3.83 -7.06 10.60
CA LEU A 67 -4.68 -7.69 9.58
C LEU A 67 -4.65 -9.22 9.67
N ALA A 68 -3.48 -9.81 9.92
CA ALA A 68 -3.35 -11.25 10.10
C ALA A 68 -4.09 -11.72 11.37
N GLU A 69 -4.01 -10.95 12.46
CA GLU A 69 -4.73 -11.25 13.69
C GLU A 69 -6.25 -11.14 13.51
N SER A 70 -6.75 -10.12 12.80
CA SER A 70 -8.18 -10.00 12.52
C SER A 70 -8.67 -11.15 11.65
N LEU A 71 -7.93 -11.51 10.59
CA LEU A 71 -8.25 -12.65 9.73
C LEU A 71 -8.30 -13.96 10.53
N GLN A 72 -7.37 -14.17 11.46
CA GLN A 72 -7.36 -15.36 12.32
C GLN A 72 -8.59 -15.40 13.23
N ARG A 73 -9.00 -14.26 13.80
CA ARG A 73 -10.21 -14.17 14.63
C ARG A 73 -11.47 -14.42 13.80
N GLU A 74 -11.56 -13.83 12.61
CA GLU A 74 -12.67 -14.04 11.68
C GLU A 74 -12.76 -15.50 11.23
N SER A 75 -11.62 -16.13 10.90
CA SER A 75 -11.58 -17.56 10.56
C SER A 75 -12.12 -18.44 11.69
N ARG A 76 -11.73 -18.17 12.95
CA ARG A 76 -12.25 -18.91 14.10
C ARG A 76 -13.74 -18.66 14.34
N SER A 77 -14.20 -17.44 14.14
CA SER A 77 -15.63 -17.10 14.25
C SER A 77 -16.44 -17.83 13.19
N LEU A 78 -15.94 -17.88 11.96
CA LEU A 78 -16.57 -18.59 10.85
C LEU A 78 -16.60 -20.10 11.08
N GLU A 79 -15.53 -20.68 11.64
CA GLU A 79 -15.50 -22.09 12.05
C GLU A 79 -16.58 -22.38 13.11
N GLN A 80 -16.72 -21.51 14.12
CA GLN A 80 -17.75 -21.67 15.16
C GLN A 80 -19.17 -21.52 14.60
N GLU A 81 -19.39 -20.55 13.70
CA GLU A 81 -20.68 -20.34 13.06
C GLU A 81 -21.02 -21.48 12.10
N ALA A 82 -20.05 -22.02 11.37
CA ALA A 82 -20.23 -23.19 10.52
C ALA A 82 -20.55 -24.44 11.35
N GLU A 83 -19.89 -24.64 12.49
CA GLU A 83 -20.20 -25.73 13.42
C GLU A 83 -21.62 -25.57 14.00
N ALA A 84 -21.98 -24.37 14.45
CA ALA A 84 -23.32 -24.05 14.94
C ALA A 84 -24.40 -24.26 13.85
N ALA A 85 -24.15 -23.77 12.63
CA ALA A 85 -25.03 -23.95 11.48
C ALA A 85 -25.16 -25.44 11.11
N SER A 86 -24.08 -26.21 11.15
CA SER A 86 -24.12 -27.65 10.88
C SER A 86 -24.95 -28.42 11.92
N SER A 87 -24.85 -28.03 13.20
CA SER A 87 -25.66 -28.63 14.27
C SER A 87 -27.15 -28.25 14.15
N THR A 88 -27.43 -27.04 13.68
CA THR A 88 -28.78 -26.52 13.49
C THR A 88 -29.44 -27.11 12.24
N LEU A 89 -28.75 -27.13 11.11
CA LEU A 89 -29.24 -27.75 9.86
C LEU A 89 -29.29 -29.29 9.95
N GLY A 90 -28.45 -29.89 10.80
CA GLY A 90 -28.51 -31.31 11.16
C GLY A 90 -29.66 -31.65 12.12
N ALA A 91 -30.35 -30.65 12.69
CA ALA A 91 -31.44 -30.88 13.62
C ALA A 91 -32.64 -31.52 12.90
N PRO A 92 -33.15 -32.68 13.38
CA PRO A 92 -34.26 -33.38 12.74
C PRO A 92 -35.56 -32.55 12.74
N SER A 93 -35.68 -31.53 13.59
CA SER A 93 -36.78 -30.58 13.63
C SER A 93 -36.85 -29.69 12.38
N LEU A 94 -35.72 -29.15 11.91
CA LEU A 94 -35.67 -28.32 10.70
C LEU A 94 -35.91 -29.13 9.43
N ARG A 95 -35.38 -30.36 9.36
CA ARG A 95 -35.70 -31.29 8.25
C ARG A 95 -37.19 -31.61 8.20
N ARG A 96 -37.84 -31.79 9.34
CA ARG A 96 -39.28 -32.04 9.42
C ARG A 96 -40.08 -30.80 9.02
N GLN A 97 -39.65 -29.62 9.43
CA GLN A 97 -40.30 -28.35 9.10
C GLN A 97 -40.19 -28.00 7.61
N ALA A 98 -39.03 -28.23 6.99
CA ALA A 98 -38.85 -28.08 5.54
C ALA A 98 -39.67 -29.11 4.74
N MET A 99 -39.88 -30.32 5.28
CA MET A 99 -40.77 -31.32 4.67
C MET A 99 -42.26 -30.96 4.84
N ASP A 100 -42.64 -30.30 5.94
CA ASP A 100 -44.00 -29.80 6.17
C ASP A 100 -44.33 -28.57 5.31
N ASP A 101 -43.37 -27.66 5.09
CA ASP A 101 -43.55 -26.49 4.21
C ASP A 101 -43.53 -26.86 2.71
N ALA A 102 -42.85 -27.96 2.35
CA ALA A 102 -42.89 -28.53 1.01
C ALA A 102 -44.15 -29.37 0.74
N ALA A 103 -44.97 -29.64 1.77
CA ALA A 103 -46.26 -30.29 1.57
C ALA A 103 -47.23 -29.26 0.97
N PRO A 104 -47.82 -29.54 -0.22
CA PRO A 104 -48.72 -28.58 -0.86
C PRO A 104 -49.94 -28.34 0.02
N LYS A 105 -50.07 -27.12 0.56
CA LYS A 105 -51.34 -26.64 1.10
C LYS A 105 -52.35 -26.57 -0.05
N PRO A 106 -53.59 -27.05 0.14
CA PRO A 106 -54.63 -26.94 -0.87
C PRO A 106 -55.15 -25.48 -0.92
N GLU A 107 -54.37 -24.59 -1.54
CA GLU A 107 -54.80 -23.24 -1.86
C GLU A 107 -55.69 -23.34 -3.11
N THR A 108 -56.98 -23.00 -2.96
CA THR A 108 -57.93 -22.91 -4.08
C THR A 108 -57.75 -21.53 -4.71
N GLY A 109 -57.04 -21.43 -5.82
CA GLY A 109 -56.83 -20.14 -6.47
C GLY A 109 -55.90 -20.22 -7.67
N ASP A 110 -56.48 -19.98 -8.84
CA ASP A 110 -55.84 -19.85 -10.15
C ASP A 110 -54.76 -18.74 -10.10
N ALA A 111 -53.53 -19.10 -9.78
CA ALA A 111 -52.38 -18.19 -9.78
C ALA A 111 -51.24 -18.87 -10.55
N GLU A 112 -51.03 -18.39 -11.77
CA GLU A 112 -49.91 -18.73 -12.63
C GLU A 112 -48.58 -18.66 -11.84
N PRO A 113 -47.66 -19.63 -11.99
CA PRO A 113 -46.40 -19.62 -11.25
C PRO A 113 -45.63 -18.33 -11.55
N ALA A 114 -45.33 -17.55 -10.51
CA ALA A 114 -44.57 -16.32 -10.65
C ALA A 114 -43.21 -16.63 -11.30
N VAL A 115 -42.99 -16.09 -12.49
CA VAL A 115 -41.74 -16.26 -13.24
C VAL A 115 -40.57 -15.75 -12.38
N PRO A 116 -39.44 -16.47 -12.31
CA PRO A 116 -38.27 -16.04 -11.56
C PRO A 116 -37.89 -14.61 -11.94
N ARG A 117 -37.76 -13.75 -10.94
CA ARG A 117 -37.42 -12.35 -11.15
C ARG A 117 -36.00 -12.25 -11.72
N ASP A 118 -35.88 -11.77 -12.95
CA ASP A 118 -34.59 -11.46 -13.55
C ASP A 118 -34.04 -10.19 -12.91
N TYR A 119 -32.93 -10.29 -12.18
CA TYR A 119 -32.27 -9.14 -11.56
C TYR A 119 -31.34 -8.42 -12.54
N ALA A 120 -31.24 -8.89 -13.78
CA ALA A 120 -30.55 -8.24 -14.88
C ALA A 120 -31.58 -7.56 -15.81
N ASP A 121 -32.38 -6.63 -15.26
CA ASP A 121 -33.30 -5.80 -16.06
C ASP A 121 -32.48 -4.85 -16.98
N GLY A 122 -32.08 -5.37 -18.13
CA GLY A 122 -31.36 -4.65 -19.18
C GLY A 122 -29.92 -4.24 -18.81
N ASN A 123 -29.28 -3.49 -19.72
CA ASN A 123 -27.90 -3.00 -19.61
C ASN A 123 -27.67 -1.98 -18.47
N ARG A 124 -28.50 -1.99 -17.41
CA ARG A 124 -28.47 -1.08 -16.25
C ARG A 124 -28.16 -1.80 -14.94
N GLY A 125 -27.42 -2.90 -14.99
CA GLY A 125 -26.91 -3.58 -13.80
C GLY A 125 -25.80 -2.79 -13.11
N THR A 126 -25.39 -3.20 -11.91
CA THR A 126 -24.25 -2.60 -11.18
C THR A 126 -22.91 -2.70 -11.90
N LEU A 127 -22.86 -3.47 -13.00
CA LEU A 127 -21.71 -3.62 -13.88
C LEU A 127 -21.83 -2.77 -15.16
N SER A 128 -22.90 -2.00 -15.34
CA SER A 128 -22.98 -1.07 -16.47
C SER A 128 -22.13 0.16 -16.20
N GLU A 129 -21.42 0.63 -17.22
CA GLU A 129 -20.47 1.75 -17.12
C GLU A 129 -21.14 3.07 -16.69
N GLU A 130 -22.46 3.14 -16.86
CA GLU A 130 -23.31 4.28 -16.52
C GLU A 130 -23.87 4.24 -15.08
N PHE A 131 -23.57 3.17 -14.32
CA PHE A 131 -24.01 3.02 -12.94
C PHE A 131 -23.35 4.08 -12.05
N GLY A 132 -24.13 5.08 -11.63
CA GLY A 132 -23.68 6.18 -10.77
C GLY A 132 -23.22 7.46 -11.49
N LEU A 133 -23.35 7.54 -12.83
CA LEU A 133 -22.86 8.68 -13.61
C LEU A 133 -23.93 9.72 -14.00
N LYS A 134 -25.22 9.51 -13.72
CA LYS A 134 -26.26 10.54 -13.94
C LYS A 134 -26.38 11.46 -12.74
N GLN A 135 -25.66 12.58 -12.79
CA GLN A 135 -25.84 13.69 -11.87
C GLN A 135 -27.01 14.56 -12.37
N GLY A 136 -28.16 14.42 -11.72
CA GLY A 136 -29.29 15.36 -11.79
C GLY A 136 -30.21 15.18 -13.00
N GLU A 137 -31.26 14.37 -12.84
CA GLU A 137 -32.68 14.74 -13.00
C GLU A 137 -33.54 13.47 -12.82
N ASP A 138 -34.51 13.56 -11.90
CA ASP A 138 -35.61 12.62 -11.60
C ASP A 138 -35.33 11.29 -10.86
N GLY A 139 -35.20 11.41 -9.53
CA GLY A 139 -36.17 10.87 -8.57
C GLY A 139 -36.59 9.39 -8.63
N ALA A 140 -35.82 8.51 -8.00
CA ALA A 140 -36.36 7.38 -7.24
C ALA A 140 -35.40 7.02 -6.10
N VAL A 141 -35.69 7.54 -4.90
CA VAL A 141 -35.04 7.07 -3.67
C VAL A 141 -35.48 5.62 -3.48
N PRO A 142 -34.56 4.63 -3.41
CA PRO A 142 -34.95 3.27 -3.08
C PRO A 142 -35.49 3.26 -1.65
N GLN A 143 -36.80 3.11 -1.49
CA GLN A 143 -37.39 2.92 -0.17
C GLN A 143 -36.91 1.57 0.39
N PRO A 144 -36.37 1.53 1.61
CA PRO A 144 -36.00 0.27 2.24
C PRO A 144 -37.26 -0.56 2.54
N PRO A 145 -37.17 -1.90 2.43
CA PRO A 145 -38.31 -2.79 2.68
C PRO A 145 -38.77 -2.67 4.13
N ARG A 146 -40.07 -2.40 4.30
CA ARG A 146 -40.76 -2.58 5.59
C ARG A 146 -41.14 -4.06 5.70
N TYR A 147 -40.46 -4.77 6.59
CA TYR A 147 -40.95 -6.02 7.16
C TYR A 147 -41.88 -5.69 8.32
#